data_AF-A0AAJ7N6A0-F1
#
_entry.id   AF-A0AAJ7N6A0-F1
#
_cell.length_a   1.000
_cell.length_b   1.000
_cell.length_c   1.000
_cell.angle_alpha   90.00
_cell.angle_beta   90.00
_cell.angle_gamma   90.00
#
_symmetry.space_group_name_H-M   'P 1'
#
loop_
_entity.id
_entity.type
_entity.pdbx_description
1 polymer ?
#
loop_
_entity_poly.entity_id
_entity_poly.type
_entity_poly.pdbx_seq_one_letter_code
_entity_poly.pdbx_strand_id
1 'polypeptide(L)'
;MPLLCQPAARKRPLATRSLSRSSTCLALIIVLALIGREASRAATQIRYASRIVETKTGQIRGILQDLNSRHLDPVEVFRGIPYAAPPVGDLRFRPPISPIPWDGIKLADSFGAVCPQHFPDISNDTAALLQMPLGRYQQLKRLYMFLTNQSEDCLYLNLYIPGS
;
A
#
# COMPACT_ATOMS: atom_id res chain seq x y z
N MET A 1 40.01 -80.41 27.43
CA MET A 1 39.41 -79.89 28.70
C MET A 1 40.33 -78.77 29.18
N PRO A 2 39.84 -77.55 29.41
CA PRO A 2 38.81 -77.26 30.41
C PRO A 2 37.61 -76.46 29.88
N LEU A 3 36.50 -76.63 30.61
CA LEU A 3 35.26 -75.86 30.53
C LEU A 3 35.43 -74.57 31.35
N LEU A 4 35.03 -73.41 30.80
CA LEU A 4 34.75 -72.23 31.61
C LEU A 4 33.32 -71.74 31.33
N CYS A 5 32.56 -71.65 32.41
CA CYS A 5 31.16 -71.28 32.51
C CYS A 5 31.03 -69.76 32.70
N GLN A 6 30.08 -69.10 32.03
CA GLN A 6 29.64 -67.74 32.38
C GLN A 6 28.11 -67.57 32.23
N PRO A 7 27.49 -66.65 33.02
CA PRO A 7 26.13 -66.81 33.52
C PRO A 7 25.06 -66.01 32.76
N ALA A 8 23.81 -66.42 32.96
CA ALA A 8 22.59 -65.83 32.40
C ALA A 8 22.35 -64.37 32.83
N ALA A 9 22.07 -63.50 31.86
CA ALA A 9 21.68 -62.11 32.09
C ALA A 9 20.16 -61.98 32.33
N ARG A 10 19.80 -61.47 33.52
CA ARG A 10 18.44 -61.18 33.99
C ARG A 10 17.94 -59.86 33.40
N LYS A 11 16.90 -59.89 32.57
CA LYS A 11 16.23 -58.66 32.06
C LYS A 11 15.40 -58.01 33.18
N ARG A 12 15.61 -56.70 33.42
CA ARG A 12 14.77 -55.86 34.30
C ARG A 12 13.59 -55.29 33.50
N PRO A 13 12.37 -55.19 34.05
CA PRO A 13 11.23 -54.61 33.36
C PRO A 13 11.31 -53.08 33.36
N LEU A 14 10.92 -52.45 32.23
CA LEU A 14 10.80 -51.01 32.07
C LEU A 14 9.55 -50.51 32.80
N ALA A 15 9.70 -49.59 33.74
CA ALA A 15 8.60 -48.91 34.42
C ALA A 15 7.98 -47.83 33.51
N THR A 16 6.68 -47.94 33.24
CA THR A 16 5.91 -46.91 32.55
C THR A 16 5.48 -45.82 33.53
N ARG A 17 5.98 -44.59 33.35
CA ARG A 17 5.48 -43.39 34.07
C ARG A 17 4.24 -42.85 33.34
N SER A 18 3.11 -42.78 34.06
CA SER A 18 1.88 -42.16 33.58
C SER A 18 1.99 -40.63 33.64
N LEU A 19 1.84 -39.96 32.49
CA LEU A 19 1.82 -38.50 32.40
C LEU A 19 0.40 -37.99 32.73
N SER A 20 0.30 -37.14 33.76
CA SER A 20 -0.94 -36.49 34.21
C SER A 20 -1.46 -35.51 33.15
N ARG A 21 -2.67 -35.77 32.64
CA ARG A 21 -3.32 -35.06 31.52
C ARG A 21 -3.86 -33.65 31.86
N SER A 22 -3.77 -33.20 33.10
CA SER A 22 -4.48 -31.99 33.57
C SER A 22 -3.72 -30.68 33.30
N SER A 23 -2.38 -30.69 33.36
CA SER A 23 -1.57 -29.46 33.30
C SER A 23 -1.30 -28.97 31.86
N THR A 24 -1.38 -29.85 30.87
CA THR A 24 -1.08 -29.55 29.46
C THR A 24 -2.19 -28.73 28.78
N CYS A 25 -3.45 -28.87 29.20
CA CYS A 25 -4.56 -28.11 28.62
C CYS A 25 -4.49 -26.61 28.96
N LEU A 26 -4.11 -26.25 30.18
CA LEU A 26 -3.99 -24.85 30.61
C LEU A 26 -2.84 -24.13 29.88
N ALA A 27 -1.72 -24.80 29.69
CA ALA A 27 -0.60 -24.27 28.91
C ALA A 27 -0.97 -24.07 27.43
N LEU A 28 -1.74 -24.99 26.84
CA LEU A 28 -2.20 -24.88 25.45
C LEU A 28 -3.20 -23.71 25.26
N ILE A 29 -4.10 -23.51 26.22
CA ILE A 29 -5.06 -22.39 26.19
C ILE A 29 -4.33 -21.04 26.32
N ILE A 30 -3.33 -20.94 27.20
CA ILE A 30 -2.51 -19.72 27.34
C ILE A 30 -1.71 -19.46 26.05
N VAL A 31 -1.11 -20.48 25.45
CA VAL A 31 -0.38 -20.34 24.18
C VAL A 31 -1.32 -19.90 23.04
N LEU A 32 -2.52 -20.48 22.94
CA LEU A 32 -3.53 -20.05 21.96
C LEU A 32 -4.02 -18.61 22.21
N ALA A 33 -4.18 -18.20 23.47
CA ALA A 33 -4.53 -16.83 23.81
C ALA A 33 -3.41 -15.83 23.50
N LEU A 34 -2.14 -16.24 23.60
CA LEU A 34 -0.99 -15.44 23.20
C LEU A 34 -0.81 -15.36 21.67
N ILE A 35 -1.18 -16.41 20.94
CA ILE A 35 -1.16 -16.43 19.46
C ILE A 35 -2.35 -15.63 18.88
N GLY A 36 -3.48 -15.57 19.58
CA GLY A 36 -4.71 -14.90 19.13
C GLY A 36 -4.73 -13.37 19.22
N ARG A 37 -3.66 -12.72 19.70
CA ARG A 37 -3.52 -11.24 19.63
C ARG A 37 -2.99 -10.83 18.25
N GLU A 38 -3.80 -11.07 17.23
CA GLU A 38 -3.62 -10.42 15.93
C GLU A 38 -3.82 -8.92 16.13
N ALA A 39 -2.74 -8.15 15.98
CA ALA A 39 -2.78 -6.70 15.97
C ALA A 39 -3.72 -6.26 14.84
N SER A 40 -4.87 -5.71 15.19
CA SER A 40 -5.75 -5.05 14.23
C SER A 40 -4.95 -3.93 13.58
N ARG A 41 -4.42 -4.19 12.37
CA ARG A 41 -3.84 -3.15 11.54
C ARG A 41 -4.99 -2.19 11.25
N ALA A 42 -4.94 -1.00 11.83
CA ALA A 42 -5.85 0.07 11.46
C ALA A 42 -5.66 0.34 9.97
N ALA A 43 -6.52 -0.24 9.14
CA ALA A 43 -6.62 0.13 7.75
C ALA A 43 -6.93 1.63 7.74
N THR A 44 -6.07 2.42 7.10
CA THR A 44 -6.33 3.84 6.90
C THR A 44 -7.58 3.95 6.02
N GLN A 45 -8.74 4.10 6.64
CA GLN A 45 -10.01 4.24 5.94
C GLN A 45 -10.01 5.60 5.24
N ILE A 46 -10.30 5.61 3.94
CA ILE A 46 -10.45 6.84 3.17
C ILE A 46 -11.67 7.60 3.73
N ARG A 47 -11.43 8.80 4.26
CA ARG A 47 -12.49 9.67 4.78
C ARG A 47 -13.08 10.48 3.63
N TYR A 48 -14.14 10.00 3.02
CA TYR A 48 -14.83 10.77 1.98
C TYR A 48 -15.51 12.01 2.56
N ALA A 49 -15.43 13.13 1.84
CA ALA A 49 -16.17 14.34 2.17
C ALA A 49 -17.69 14.06 2.10
N SER A 50 -18.49 14.73 2.93
CA SER A 50 -19.96 14.64 2.85
C SER A 50 -20.51 15.37 1.62
N ARG A 51 -19.82 16.44 1.20
CA ARG A 51 -20.17 17.25 0.05
C ARG A 51 -19.91 16.50 -1.26
N ILE A 52 -20.88 16.57 -2.15
CA ILE A 52 -20.74 16.21 -3.57
C ILE A 52 -20.71 17.51 -4.35
N VAL A 53 -19.75 17.65 -5.27
CA VAL A 53 -19.59 18.85 -6.09
C VAL A 53 -20.08 18.54 -7.50
N GLU A 54 -21.00 19.36 -7.99
CA GLU A 54 -21.47 19.31 -9.37
C GLU A 54 -20.55 20.14 -10.26
N THR A 55 -20.08 19.53 -11.36
CA THR A 55 -19.26 20.20 -12.37
C THR A 55 -19.96 20.13 -13.73
N LYS A 56 -19.46 20.89 -14.72
CA LYS A 56 -20.03 20.88 -16.08
C LYS A 56 -20.02 19.49 -16.75
N THR A 57 -19.18 18.58 -16.29
CA THR A 57 -18.98 17.26 -16.90
C THR A 57 -19.48 16.10 -16.04
N GLY A 58 -19.98 16.37 -14.83
CA GLY A 58 -20.50 15.34 -13.93
C GLY A 58 -20.24 15.66 -12.46
N GLN A 59 -20.74 14.79 -11.59
CA GLN A 59 -20.59 14.94 -10.14
C GLN A 59 -19.27 14.30 -9.67
N ILE A 60 -18.61 14.95 -8.72
CA ILE A 60 -17.37 14.46 -8.09
C ILE A 60 -17.50 14.43 -6.56
N ARG A 61 -16.78 13.50 -5.94
CA ARG A 61 -16.64 13.41 -4.48
C ARG A 61 -15.18 13.25 -4.10
N GLY A 62 -14.69 14.16 -3.26
CA GLY A 62 -13.33 14.16 -2.74
C GLY A 62 -13.20 13.46 -1.39
N ILE A 63 -12.02 13.61 -0.79
CA ILE A 63 -11.66 13.06 0.51
C ILE A 63 -11.22 14.18 1.45
N LEU A 64 -11.48 14.02 2.75
CA LEU A 64 -10.88 14.85 3.79
C LEU A 64 -9.50 14.29 4.11
N GLN A 65 -8.47 15.10 3.89
CA GLN A 65 -7.10 14.76 4.20
C GLN A 65 -6.64 15.55 5.44
N ASP A 66 -6.45 14.82 6.54
CA ASP A 66 -5.86 15.37 7.75
C ASP A 66 -4.39 15.77 7.49
N LEU A 67 -3.99 16.92 8.02
CA LEU A 67 -2.62 17.41 7.91
C LEU A 67 -1.81 16.99 9.15
N ASN A 68 -0.51 16.73 8.99
CA ASN A 68 0.40 16.42 10.10
C ASN A 68 0.73 17.67 10.93
N SER A 69 -0.28 18.42 11.36
CA SER A 69 -0.17 19.63 12.17
C SER A 69 -1.33 19.69 13.15
N ARG A 70 -1.07 20.20 14.36
CA ARG A 70 -2.10 20.38 15.40
C ARG A 70 -2.91 21.67 15.24
N HIS A 71 -2.48 22.56 14.34
CA HIS A 71 -3.07 23.89 14.17
C HIS A 71 -3.74 24.08 12.81
N LEU A 72 -3.70 23.07 11.95
CA LEU A 72 -4.29 23.14 10.62
C LEU A 72 -5.46 22.19 10.56
N ASP A 73 -6.59 22.71 10.08
CA ASP A 73 -7.77 21.90 9.78
C ASP A 73 -7.50 20.96 8.59
N PRO A 74 -8.27 19.88 8.46
CA PRO A 74 -8.21 19.01 7.30
C PRO A 74 -8.51 19.78 6.01
N VAL A 75 -7.97 19.28 4.90
CA VAL A 75 -8.17 19.84 3.56
C VAL A 75 -9.08 18.90 2.78
N GLU A 76 -10.06 19.44 2.07
CA GLU A 76 -10.83 18.67 1.10
C GLU A 76 -10.02 18.52 -0.18
N VAL A 77 -9.76 17.27 -0.56
CA VAL A 77 -8.86 16.93 -1.65
C VAL A 77 -9.62 16.17 -2.72
N PHE A 78 -9.48 16.64 -3.96
CA PHE A 78 -9.98 15.98 -5.15
C PHE A 78 -8.80 15.66 -6.06
N ARG A 79 -8.60 14.39 -6.40
CA ARG A 79 -7.50 13.92 -7.25
C ARG A 79 -8.03 13.23 -8.49
N GLY A 80 -7.27 13.33 -9.58
CA GLY A 80 -7.59 12.61 -10.80
C GLY A 80 -8.87 13.10 -11.50
N ILE A 81 -9.17 14.41 -11.42
CA ILE A 81 -10.31 15.00 -12.14
C ILE A 81 -9.89 15.25 -13.59
N PRO A 82 -10.55 14.64 -14.60
CA PRO A 82 -10.23 14.90 -16.01
C PRO A 82 -10.65 16.32 -16.38
N TYR A 83 -9.75 17.08 -17.00
CA TYR A 83 -10.04 18.44 -17.48
C TYR A 83 -10.07 18.55 -19.01
N ALA A 84 -9.67 17.50 -19.72
CA ALA A 84 -9.73 17.39 -21.17
C ALA A 84 -9.94 15.92 -21.58
N ALA A 85 -10.32 15.68 -22.84
CA ALA A 85 -10.38 14.32 -23.37
C ALA A 85 -8.95 13.74 -23.54
N PRO A 86 -8.77 12.40 -23.44
CA PRO A 86 -7.47 11.77 -23.61
C PRO A 86 -6.82 12.11 -24.98
N PRO A 87 -5.57 12.59 -25.03
CA PRO A 87 -4.90 13.01 -26.26
C PRO A 87 -4.30 11.80 -27.02
N VAL A 88 -5.07 10.73 -27.17
CA VAL A 88 -4.65 9.45 -27.77
C VAL A 88 -5.17 9.32 -29.21
N GLY A 89 -4.53 8.46 -30.00
CA GLY A 89 -4.94 8.19 -31.39
C GLY A 89 -4.96 9.47 -32.23
N ASP A 90 -6.11 9.75 -32.87
CA ASP A 90 -6.29 10.91 -33.76
C ASP A 90 -6.20 12.26 -33.03
N LEU A 91 -6.30 12.28 -31.70
CA LEU A 91 -6.17 13.50 -30.89
C LEU A 91 -4.70 13.80 -30.52
N ARG A 92 -3.77 12.87 -30.79
CA ARG A 92 -2.35 13.10 -30.53
C ARG A 92 -1.84 14.26 -31.37
N PHE A 93 -1.06 15.15 -30.74
CA PHE A 93 -0.53 16.37 -31.36
C PHE A 93 -1.58 17.38 -31.83
N ARG A 94 -2.83 17.26 -31.35
CA ARG A 94 -3.88 18.27 -31.55
C ARG A 94 -4.09 19.08 -30.26
N PRO A 95 -4.71 20.27 -30.36
CA PRO A 95 -5.17 20.99 -29.17
C PRO A 95 -6.10 20.11 -28.33
N PRO A 96 -6.05 20.23 -26.98
CA PRO A 96 -6.94 19.49 -26.10
C PRO A 96 -8.40 19.92 -26.34
N ILE A 97 -9.30 18.95 -26.27
CA ILE A 97 -10.75 19.16 -26.36
C ILE A 97 -11.42 18.94 -25.00
N SER A 98 -12.66 19.39 -24.86
CA SER A 98 -13.43 19.25 -23.61
C SER A 98 -13.48 17.79 -23.13
N PRO A 99 -13.46 17.57 -21.80
CA PRO A 99 -13.52 16.23 -21.24
C PRO A 99 -14.89 15.58 -21.51
N ILE A 100 -14.88 14.26 -21.58
CA ILE A 100 -16.09 13.46 -21.81
C ILE A 100 -16.93 13.49 -20.52
N PRO A 101 -18.21 13.92 -20.57
CA PRO A 101 -19.08 13.86 -19.40
C PRO A 101 -19.30 12.42 -18.92
N TRP A 102 -19.56 12.25 -17.62
CA TRP A 102 -19.88 10.95 -17.02
C TRP A 102 -21.18 11.01 -16.21
N ASP A 103 -21.85 9.86 -16.12
CA ASP A 103 -23.02 9.68 -15.29
C ASP A 103 -22.64 9.30 -13.85
N GLY A 104 -23.47 9.73 -12.90
CA GLY A 104 -23.27 9.45 -11.48
C GLY A 104 -22.10 10.20 -10.85
N ILE A 105 -21.63 9.70 -9.70
CA ILE A 105 -20.60 10.34 -8.88
C ILE A 105 -19.25 9.68 -9.16
N LYS A 106 -18.30 10.45 -9.68
CA LYS A 106 -16.90 10.04 -9.78
C LYS A 106 -16.17 10.28 -8.46
N LEU A 107 -15.57 9.21 -7.92
CA LEU A 107 -14.68 9.33 -6.77
C LEU A 107 -13.35 9.95 -7.23
N ALA A 108 -12.98 11.06 -6.61
CA ALA A 108 -11.76 11.82 -6.88
C ALA A 108 -10.77 11.65 -5.71
N ASP A 109 -10.48 10.40 -5.36
CA ASP A 109 -9.69 10.02 -4.17
C ASP A 109 -8.23 9.62 -4.51
N SER A 110 -7.94 9.43 -5.79
CA SER A 110 -6.70 8.86 -6.30
C SER A 110 -6.13 9.68 -7.45
N PHE A 111 -4.81 9.69 -7.59
CA PHE A 111 -4.15 10.38 -8.69
C PHE A 111 -4.41 9.64 -10.01
N GLY A 112 -4.62 10.41 -11.09
CA GLY A 112 -4.56 9.88 -12.45
C GLY A 112 -3.12 9.48 -12.83
N ALA A 113 -2.98 8.81 -13.98
CA ALA A 113 -1.66 8.52 -14.53
C ALA A 113 -0.92 9.82 -14.89
N VAL A 114 0.40 9.85 -14.69
CA VAL A 114 1.24 10.97 -15.14
C VAL A 114 1.54 10.84 -16.63
N CYS A 115 1.92 11.94 -17.27
CA CYS A 115 2.25 11.90 -18.69
C CYS A 115 3.52 11.09 -18.96
N PRO A 116 3.65 10.49 -20.16
CA PRO A 116 4.79 9.66 -20.51
C PRO A 116 6.07 10.48 -20.52
N GLN A 117 7.08 10.00 -19.81
CA GLN A 117 8.38 10.65 -19.73
C GLN A 117 9.48 9.63 -19.45
N HIS A 118 10.66 9.87 -20.03
CA HIS A 118 11.82 9.01 -19.85
C HIS A 118 12.67 9.50 -18.68
N PHE A 119 12.86 8.64 -17.67
CA PHE A 119 13.72 8.93 -16.53
C PHE A 119 15.03 8.16 -16.63
N PRO A 120 16.13 8.72 -16.08
CA PRO A 120 17.37 7.97 -15.95
C PRO A 120 17.16 6.75 -15.03
N ASP A 121 17.87 5.67 -15.31
CA ASP A 121 17.86 4.49 -14.45
C ASP A 121 18.48 4.83 -13.09
N ILE A 122 17.73 4.54 -12.03
CA ILE A 122 18.13 4.76 -10.63
C ILE A 122 18.21 3.45 -9.84
N SER A 123 18.15 2.29 -10.51
CA SER A 123 18.24 0.97 -9.88
C SER A 123 19.64 0.71 -9.28
N ASN A 124 20.68 1.25 -9.92
CA ASN A 124 22.06 1.20 -9.45
C ASN A 124 22.52 2.58 -8.97
N ASP A 125 22.61 2.74 -7.65
CA ASP A 125 22.98 4.00 -6.99
C ASP A 125 24.35 4.53 -7.45
N THR A 126 25.35 3.66 -7.60
CA THR A 126 26.70 4.06 -8.01
C THR A 126 26.71 4.56 -9.45
N ALA A 127 26.06 3.83 -10.36
CA ALA A 127 25.97 4.24 -11.76
C ALA A 127 25.17 5.54 -11.92
N ALA A 128 24.07 5.68 -11.19
CA ALA A 128 23.24 6.89 -11.21
C ALA A 128 24.03 8.12 -10.72
N LEU A 129 24.80 7.99 -9.62
CA LEU A 129 25.58 9.10 -9.05
C LEU A 129 26.78 9.51 -9.91
N LEU A 130 27.25 8.66 -10.83
CA LEU A 130 28.22 9.06 -11.86
C LEU A 130 27.58 9.93 -12.94
N GLN A 131 26.28 9.77 -13.18
CA GLN A 131 25.55 10.49 -14.23
C GLN A 131 24.81 11.73 -13.72
N MET A 132 24.55 11.85 -12.42
CA MET A 132 23.81 12.97 -11.86
C MET A 132 24.25 13.39 -10.45
N PRO A 133 24.07 14.68 -10.08
CA PRO A 133 24.34 15.15 -8.72
C PRO A 133 23.46 14.46 -7.67
N LEU A 134 23.98 14.34 -6.44
CA LEU A 134 23.29 13.69 -5.32
C LEU A 134 21.88 14.23 -5.07
N GLY A 135 21.69 15.55 -5.12
CA GLY A 135 20.38 16.17 -4.91
C GLY A 135 19.34 15.76 -5.96
N ARG A 136 19.75 15.61 -7.23
CA ARG A 136 18.87 15.13 -8.31
C ARG A 136 18.50 13.66 -8.10
N TYR A 137 19.48 12.82 -7.77
CA TYR A 137 19.26 11.41 -7.47
C TYR A 137 18.26 11.23 -6.31
N GLN A 138 18.47 11.94 -5.20
CA GLN A 138 17.56 11.90 -4.04
C GLN A 138 16.16 12.40 -4.38
N GLN A 139 16.03 13.42 -5.21
CA GLN A 139 14.73 13.90 -5.67
C GLN A 139 14.00 12.84 -6.51
N LEU A 140 14.69 12.23 -7.48
CA LEU A 140 14.11 11.17 -8.31
C LEU A 140 13.71 9.95 -7.48
N LYS A 141 14.53 9.55 -6.51
CA LYS A 141 14.23 8.45 -5.58
C LYS A 141 12.95 8.71 -4.77
N ARG A 142 12.72 9.95 -4.33
CA ARG A 142 11.48 10.34 -3.62
C ARG A 142 10.25 10.33 -4.54
N LEU A 143 10.42 10.74 -5.79
CA LEU A 143 9.32 10.86 -6.74
C LEU A 143 8.99 9.54 -7.45
N TYR A 144 9.90 8.56 -7.46
CA TYR A 144 9.80 7.35 -8.27
C TYR A 144 8.42 6.68 -8.21
N MET A 145 7.88 6.48 -7.00
CA MET A 145 6.57 5.84 -6.81
C MET A 145 5.38 6.63 -7.39
N PHE A 146 5.50 7.96 -7.52
CA PHE A 146 4.49 8.82 -8.13
C PHE A 146 4.59 8.87 -9.66
N LEU A 147 5.70 8.39 -10.22
CA LEU A 147 6.04 8.50 -11.63
C LEU A 147 5.98 7.16 -12.38
N THR A 148 5.73 6.05 -11.68
CA THR A 148 5.64 4.71 -12.27
C THR A 148 4.39 4.52 -13.12
N ASN A 149 3.25 5.07 -12.71
CA ASN A 149 1.99 4.96 -13.43
C ASN A 149 1.90 6.03 -14.53
N GLN A 150 2.35 5.69 -15.74
CA GLN A 150 2.35 6.59 -16.90
C GLN A 150 1.34 6.15 -17.96
N SER A 151 0.68 7.11 -18.59
CA SER A 151 -0.25 6.89 -19.71
C SER A 151 -0.28 8.14 -20.60
N GLU A 152 -0.56 7.98 -21.90
CA GLU A 152 -0.88 9.13 -22.76
C GLU A 152 -2.21 9.80 -22.32
N ASP A 153 -3.11 9.04 -21.71
CA ASP A 153 -4.25 9.59 -20.97
C ASP A 153 -3.78 10.11 -19.60
N CYS A 154 -3.31 11.36 -19.57
CA CYS A 154 -2.75 12.02 -18.38
C CYS A 154 -3.33 13.42 -18.09
N LEU A 155 -4.40 13.84 -18.78
CA LEU A 155 -4.96 15.19 -18.66
C LEU A 155 -5.90 15.32 -17.45
N TYR A 156 -5.31 15.17 -16.27
CA TYR A 156 -5.98 15.23 -14.98
C TYR A 156 -5.45 16.40 -14.13
N LEU A 157 -6.30 16.94 -13.27
CA LEU A 157 -5.92 17.93 -12.26
C LEU A 157 -6.28 17.45 -10.86
N ASN A 158 -5.66 18.10 -9.87
CA ASN A 158 -5.90 17.86 -8.46
C ASN A 158 -6.24 19.20 -7.77
N LEU A 159 -7.25 19.20 -6.91
CA LEU A 159 -7.73 20.36 -6.17
C LEU A 159 -7.56 20.12 -4.66
N TYR A 160 -7.16 21.17 -3.94
CA TYR A 160 -6.96 21.17 -2.49
C TYR A 160 -7.68 22.40 -1.93
N ILE A 161 -8.78 22.18 -1.20
CA ILE A 161 -9.64 23.24 -0.70
C ILE A 161 -9.54 23.31 0.83
N PRO A 162 -9.07 24.43 1.40
CA PRO A 162 -9.05 24.62 2.85
C PRO A 162 -10.46 24.89 3.41
N GLY A 163 -10.71 24.52 4.67
CA GLY A 163 -11.88 24.97 5.43
C GLY A 163 -13.21 24.30 5.06
N SER A 164 -13.17 23.00 4.78
CA SER A 164 -14.34 22.16 4.48
C SER A 164 -14.97 21.53 5.70
#